data_AF-A0A243Q734-F1
#
_entry.id   AF-A0A243Q734-F1
#
_cell.length_a   1.000
_cell.length_b   1.000
_cell.length_c   1.000
_cell.angle_alpha   90.00
_cell.angle_beta   90.00
_cell.angle_gamma   90.00
#
_symmetry.space_group_name_H-M   'P 1'
#
loop_
_entity.id
_entity.type
_entity.pdbx_description
1 polymer ?
#
loop_
_entity_poly.entity_id
_entity_poly.type
_entity_poly.pdbx_seq_one_letter_code
_entity_poly.pdbx_strand_id
1 'polypeptide(L)'
;MLGKSHDEWDALADTVHSLPITLDELHDPKRVWSLGSENPAELEAEITRLRAELGAYREALSRPFPVAILHWPAPELTELLEAYPTLASEYPSHETHLATIESALRELSSSGTPNLGIVTGTVPSYEAFAASEGSSPGDATLLPQYATTLAARGRAVAWPPQRGAACWCGSGQTYGQCHGRTA
;
A
#
# COMPACT_ATOMS: atom_id res chain seq x y z
N MET A 1 55.31 1.19 -12.38
CA MET A 1 54.88 2.50 -11.86
C MET A 1 53.49 2.79 -12.39
N LEU A 2 52.43 2.33 -11.70
CA LEU A 2 51.02 2.49 -12.13
C LEU A 2 50.24 3.53 -11.28
N GLY A 3 50.90 4.29 -10.40
CA GLY A 3 50.23 5.14 -9.40
C GLY A 3 49.92 6.59 -9.81
N LYS A 4 50.71 7.20 -10.71
CA LYS A 4 50.63 8.66 -10.93
C LYS A 4 49.30 9.16 -11.49
N SER A 5 48.63 8.37 -12.35
CA SER A 5 47.32 8.77 -12.85
C SER A 5 46.22 8.55 -11.82
N HIS A 6 46.41 7.62 -10.87
CA HIS A 6 45.43 7.34 -9.82
C HIS A 6 45.41 8.47 -8.78
N ASP A 7 46.60 8.97 -8.41
CA ASP A 7 46.75 10.09 -7.45
C ASP A 7 45.99 11.36 -7.89
N GLU A 8 45.93 11.65 -9.19
CA GLU A 8 45.20 12.81 -9.74
C GLU A 8 43.67 12.62 -9.66
N TRP A 9 43.18 11.40 -9.88
CA TRP A 9 41.77 11.08 -9.76
C TRP A 9 41.31 11.01 -8.30
N ASP A 10 42.17 10.53 -7.40
CA ASP A 10 41.91 10.50 -5.95
C ASP A 10 41.81 11.93 -5.41
N ALA A 11 42.75 12.81 -5.79
CA ALA A 11 42.70 14.23 -5.40
C ALA A 11 41.45 14.95 -5.92
N LEU A 12 41.02 14.65 -7.16
CA LEU A 12 39.76 15.18 -7.69
C LEU A 12 38.57 14.64 -6.89
N ALA A 13 38.53 13.33 -6.62
CA ALA A 13 37.44 12.71 -5.89
C ALA A 13 37.26 13.30 -4.48
N ASP A 14 38.36 13.59 -3.77
CA ASP A 14 38.31 14.26 -2.46
C ASP A 14 37.71 15.68 -2.54
N THR A 15 37.94 16.42 -3.63
CA THR A 15 37.38 17.77 -3.77
C THR A 15 35.87 17.81 -4.05
N VAL A 16 35.32 16.76 -4.66
CA VAL A 16 33.86 16.63 -4.88
C VAL A 16 33.14 15.92 -3.74
N HIS A 17 33.85 15.23 -2.86
CA HIS A 17 33.25 14.54 -1.72
C HIS A 17 32.86 15.54 -0.62
N SER A 18 31.56 15.61 -0.31
CA SER A 18 30.99 16.61 0.61
C SER A 18 30.57 16.05 1.96
N LEU A 19 30.76 14.75 2.21
CA LEU A 19 30.45 14.15 3.50
C LEU A 19 31.60 14.42 4.49
N PRO A 20 31.32 14.41 5.81
CA PRO A 20 32.32 14.64 6.84
C PRO A 20 33.33 13.49 7.03
N ILE A 21 33.42 12.58 6.06
CA ILE A 21 34.19 11.33 6.07
C ILE A 21 35.05 11.33 4.79
N THR A 22 36.31 10.88 4.81
CA THR A 22 37.13 10.87 3.59
C THR A 22 36.87 9.64 2.72
N LEU A 23 37.21 9.72 1.42
CA LEU A 23 37.06 8.59 0.48
C LEU A 23 37.92 7.38 0.86
N ASP A 24 39.17 7.60 1.30
CA ASP A 24 40.04 6.54 1.81
C ASP A 24 39.40 5.81 2.99
N GLU A 25 38.71 6.56 3.85
CA GLU A 25 38.03 6.04 5.02
C GLU A 25 36.74 5.28 4.62
N LEU A 26 36.12 5.57 3.47
CA LEU A 26 35.00 4.80 2.90
C LEU A 26 35.48 3.50 2.24
N HIS A 27 36.67 3.50 1.66
CA HIS A 27 37.27 2.36 0.98
C HIS A 27 38.12 1.47 1.89
N ASP A 28 38.36 1.88 3.15
CA ASP A 28 39.05 1.04 4.12
C ASP A 28 38.22 -0.22 4.41
N PRO A 29 38.70 -1.42 3.99
CA PRO A 29 37.99 -2.67 4.23
C PRO A 29 37.81 -2.98 5.72
N LYS A 30 38.61 -2.36 6.61
CA LYS A 30 38.43 -2.45 8.06
C LYS A 30 37.29 -1.58 8.57
N ARG A 31 36.90 -0.53 7.85
CA ARG A 31 35.79 0.37 8.23
C ARG A 31 34.45 -0.02 7.60
N VAL A 32 34.46 -0.62 6.41
CA VAL A 32 33.26 -1.29 5.83
C VAL A 32 32.68 -2.32 6.81
N TRP A 33 33.50 -2.81 7.74
CA TRP A 33 33.05 -3.53 8.93
C TRP A 33 32.60 -2.57 10.04
N SER A 34 31.56 -1.77 9.79
CA SER A 34 30.87 -1.02 10.84
C SER A 34 29.86 -1.94 11.56
N LEU A 35 30.36 -3.03 12.13
CA LEU A 35 29.72 -3.69 13.26
C LEU A 35 30.74 -3.46 14.38
N GLY A 36 30.39 -2.73 15.42
CA GLY A 36 31.32 -2.25 16.45
C GLY A 36 31.96 -3.34 17.34
N SER A 37 32.24 -4.51 16.78
CA SER A 37 32.84 -5.67 17.44
C SER A 37 33.52 -6.59 16.42
N GLU A 38 34.76 -7.01 16.71
CA GLU A 38 35.47 -8.08 16.00
C GLU A 38 35.18 -9.47 16.58
N ASN A 39 34.36 -9.54 17.65
CA ASN A 39 34.04 -10.79 18.33
C ASN A 39 33.05 -11.62 17.48
N PRO A 40 33.42 -12.85 17.04
CA PRO A 40 32.55 -13.68 16.21
C PRO A 40 31.16 -13.93 16.81
N ALA A 41 31.07 -14.08 18.13
CA ALA A 41 29.79 -14.34 18.81
C ALA A 41 28.84 -13.12 18.78
N GLU A 42 29.39 -11.91 18.90
CA GLU A 42 28.60 -10.68 18.84
C GLU A 42 28.13 -10.39 17.40
N LEU A 43 28.98 -10.70 16.42
CA LEU A 43 28.62 -10.61 15.01
C LEU A 43 27.50 -11.60 14.64
N GLU A 44 27.57 -12.85 15.11
CA GLU A 44 26.49 -13.83 14.89
C GLU A 44 25.17 -13.39 15.53
N ALA A 45 25.22 -12.83 16.75
CA ALA A 45 24.04 -12.29 17.43
C ALA A 45 23.42 -11.12 16.64
N GLU A 46 24.25 -10.22 16.13
CA GLU A 46 23.80 -9.07 15.35
C GLU A 46 23.25 -9.48 13.98
N ILE A 47 23.89 -10.43 13.28
CA ILE A 47 23.35 -11.03 12.04
C ILE A 47 22.00 -11.68 12.31
N THR A 48 21.84 -12.36 13.44
CA THR A 48 20.57 -12.99 13.84
C THR A 48 19.49 -11.93 14.07
N ARG A 49 19.82 -10.84 14.78
CA ARG A 49 18.90 -9.70 15.00
C ARG A 49 18.47 -9.07 13.67
N LEU A 50 19.42 -8.76 12.79
CA LEU A 50 19.16 -8.16 11.48
C LEU A 50 18.32 -9.08 10.59
N ARG A 51 18.55 -10.40 10.64
CA ARG A 51 17.71 -11.38 9.93
C ARG A 51 16.28 -11.41 10.46
N ALA A 52 16.09 -11.33 11.78
CA ALA A 52 14.77 -11.28 12.40
C ALA A 52 14.04 -9.98 12.04
N GLU A 53 14.74 -8.85 12.09
CA GLU A 53 14.23 -7.53 11.69
C GLU A 53 13.84 -7.51 10.20
N LEU A 54 14.71 -8.02 9.32
CA LEU A 54 14.42 -8.15 7.89
C LEU A 54 13.27 -9.13 7.63
N GLY A 55 13.13 -10.18 8.43
CA GLY A 55 11.99 -11.10 8.39
C GLY A 55 10.67 -10.40 8.71
N ALA A 56 10.63 -9.59 9.77
CA ALA A 56 9.47 -8.80 10.14
C ALA A 56 9.11 -7.75 9.08
N TYR A 57 10.10 -7.06 8.49
CA TYR A 57 9.88 -6.14 7.37
C TYR A 57 9.35 -6.86 6.12
N ARG A 58 9.94 -8.01 5.79
CA ARG A 58 9.48 -8.84 4.66
C ARG A 58 8.05 -9.33 4.88
N GLU A 59 7.71 -9.78 6.08
CA GLU A 59 6.35 -10.23 6.41
C GLU A 59 5.34 -9.08 6.35
N ALA A 60 5.72 -7.88 6.80
CA ALA A 60 4.89 -6.68 6.66
C ALA A 60 4.67 -6.29 5.19
N LEU A 61 5.70 -6.41 4.35
CA LEU A 61 5.64 -6.15 2.91
C LEU A 61 5.01 -7.30 2.10
N SER A 62 5.04 -8.52 2.62
CA SER A 62 4.48 -9.73 2.00
C SER A 62 3.08 -10.05 2.50
N ARG A 63 2.46 -9.19 3.31
CA ARG A 63 1.04 -9.35 3.63
C ARG A 63 0.30 -9.44 2.29
N PRO A 64 -0.52 -10.47 2.07
CA PRO A 64 -1.39 -10.54 0.90
C PRO A 64 -2.14 -9.22 0.80
N PHE A 65 -2.20 -8.63 -0.40
CA PHE A 65 -3.00 -7.44 -0.62
C PHE A 65 -4.38 -7.67 0.00
N PRO A 66 -4.90 -6.69 0.76
CA PRO A 66 -6.14 -6.89 1.46
C PRO A 66 -7.22 -7.30 0.45
N VAL A 67 -8.05 -8.28 0.81
CA VAL A 67 -9.27 -8.53 0.05
C VAL A 67 -10.12 -7.28 0.24
N ALA A 68 -10.13 -6.46 -0.81
CA ALA A 68 -10.66 -5.10 -0.75
C ALA A 68 -11.93 -4.97 -1.56
N ILE A 69 -12.93 -4.28 -1.00
CA ILE A 69 -14.18 -3.98 -1.70
C ILE A 69 -14.15 -2.51 -2.16
N LEU A 70 -14.63 -2.28 -3.39
CA LEU A 70 -14.72 -0.96 -3.97
C LEU A 70 -15.85 -0.16 -3.35
N HIS A 71 -15.52 1.02 -2.85
CA HIS A 71 -16.43 2.03 -2.37
C HIS A 71 -16.47 3.21 -3.34
N TRP A 72 -17.68 3.70 -3.60
CA TRP A 72 -17.94 4.90 -4.39
C TRP A 72 -18.58 5.94 -3.47
N PRO A 73 -17.94 7.09 -3.23
CA PRO A 73 -18.59 8.21 -2.57
C PRO A 73 -19.82 8.64 -3.38
N ALA A 74 -20.87 9.11 -2.70
CA ALA A 74 -22.11 9.57 -3.34
C ALA A 74 -21.92 10.44 -4.59
N PRO A 75 -21.11 11.53 -4.59
CA PRO A 75 -20.93 12.35 -5.79
C PRO A 75 -20.28 11.58 -6.95
N GLU A 76 -19.29 10.74 -6.65
CA GLU A 76 -18.59 9.91 -7.65
C GLU A 76 -19.51 8.83 -8.22
N LEU A 77 -20.38 8.24 -7.40
CA LEU A 77 -21.35 7.27 -7.86
C LEU A 77 -22.39 7.91 -8.79
N THR A 78 -22.87 9.11 -8.45
CA THR A 78 -23.77 9.87 -9.30
C THR A 78 -23.11 10.18 -10.65
N GLU A 79 -21.89 10.72 -10.64
CA GLU A 79 -21.14 11.02 -11.87
C GLU A 79 -20.89 9.75 -12.72
N LEU A 80 -20.52 8.64 -12.08
CA LEU A 80 -20.30 7.36 -12.76
C LEU A 80 -21.57 6.88 -13.48
N LEU A 81 -22.73 6.96 -12.84
CA LEU A 81 -23.99 6.49 -13.40
C LEU A 81 -24.57 7.44 -14.47
N GLU A 82 -24.27 8.73 -14.38
CA GLU A 82 -24.59 9.71 -15.43
C GLU A 82 -23.77 9.45 -16.70
N ALA A 83 -22.46 9.19 -16.56
CA ALA A 83 -21.56 8.91 -17.67
C ALA A 83 -21.74 7.50 -18.25
N TYR A 84 -22.00 6.50 -17.40
CA TYR A 84 -22.08 5.09 -17.76
C TYR A 84 -23.37 4.42 -17.23
N PRO A 85 -24.55 4.73 -17.81
CA PRO A 85 -25.84 4.21 -17.33
C PRO A 85 -25.97 2.69 -17.32
N THR A 86 -25.14 1.97 -18.08
CA THR A 86 -25.10 0.50 -18.09
C THR A 86 -24.72 -0.09 -16.73
N LEU A 87 -24.02 0.67 -15.87
CA LEU A 87 -23.64 0.25 -14.53
C LEU A 87 -24.75 0.40 -13.49
N ALA A 88 -25.92 0.95 -13.85
CA ALA A 88 -27.03 1.14 -12.91
C ALA A 88 -27.59 -0.18 -12.34
N SER A 89 -27.41 -1.31 -13.04
CA SER A 89 -27.77 -2.63 -12.51
C SER A 89 -26.86 -3.06 -11.35
N GLU A 90 -25.59 -2.67 -11.39
CA GLU A 90 -24.61 -2.96 -10.34
C GLU A 90 -24.79 -2.05 -9.13
N TYR A 91 -25.21 -0.80 -9.37
CA TYR A 91 -25.42 0.20 -8.34
C TYR A 91 -26.84 0.79 -8.36
N PRO A 92 -27.86 0.07 -7.86
CA PRO A 92 -29.23 0.57 -7.84
C PRO A 92 -29.43 1.84 -7.02
N SER A 93 -28.68 2.00 -5.92
CA SER A 93 -28.64 3.20 -5.09
C SER A 93 -27.33 3.27 -4.28
N HIS A 94 -26.97 4.45 -3.79
CA HIS A 94 -25.81 4.63 -2.93
C HIS A 94 -26.00 3.89 -1.59
N GLU A 95 -27.19 3.91 -1.01
CA GLU A 95 -27.51 3.21 0.24
C GLU A 95 -27.39 1.69 0.08
N THR A 96 -27.90 1.15 -1.04
CA THR A 96 -27.73 -0.27 -1.38
C THR A 96 -26.26 -0.61 -1.57
N HIS A 97 -25.49 0.22 -2.26
CA HIS A 97 -24.04 0.04 -2.43
C HIS A 97 -23.33 -0.09 -1.08
N LEU A 98 -23.57 0.86 -0.15
CA LEU A 98 -22.97 0.83 1.18
C LEU A 98 -23.36 -0.42 1.98
N ALA A 99 -24.63 -0.81 1.93
CA ALA A 99 -25.12 -2.01 2.61
C ALA A 99 -24.49 -3.29 2.05
N THR A 100 -24.34 -3.37 0.73
CA THR A 100 -23.69 -4.51 0.04
C THR A 100 -22.22 -4.63 0.45
N ILE A 101 -21.47 -3.51 0.51
CA ILE A 101 -20.07 -3.51 0.97
C ILE A 101 -19.97 -4.06 2.40
N GLU A 102 -20.77 -3.54 3.33
CA GLU A 102 -20.71 -3.98 4.73
C GLU A 102 -21.10 -5.45 4.88
N SER A 103 -22.13 -5.90 4.15
CA SER A 103 -22.56 -7.30 4.16
C SER A 103 -21.47 -8.23 3.65
N ALA A 104 -20.86 -7.90 2.50
CA ALA A 104 -19.79 -8.71 1.91
C ALA A 104 -18.54 -8.77 2.81
N LEU A 105 -18.16 -7.65 3.45
CA LEU A 105 -17.03 -7.64 4.40
C LEU A 105 -17.32 -8.50 5.64
N ARG A 106 -18.55 -8.45 6.16
CA ARG A 106 -18.97 -9.30 7.29
C ARG A 106 -18.97 -10.77 6.92
N GLU A 107 -19.48 -11.11 5.74
CA GLU A 107 -19.48 -12.48 5.22
C GLU A 107 -18.04 -13.01 5.11
N LEU A 108 -17.16 -12.28 4.43
CA LEU A 108 -15.74 -12.63 4.31
C LEU A 108 -15.04 -12.76 5.66
N SER A 109 -15.34 -11.87 6.61
CA SER A 109 -14.76 -11.95 7.95
C SER A 109 -15.26 -13.16 8.71
N SER A 110 -16.56 -13.47 8.61
CA SER A 110 -17.16 -14.65 9.25
C SER A 110 -16.65 -15.96 8.66
N SER A 111 -16.26 -15.98 7.39
CA SER A 111 -15.63 -17.12 6.73
C SER A 111 -14.14 -17.27 7.05
N GLY A 112 -13.59 -16.40 7.91
CA GLY A 112 -12.19 -16.43 8.34
C GLY A 112 -11.22 -15.76 7.38
N THR A 113 -11.69 -14.98 6.40
CA THR A 113 -10.81 -14.23 5.48
C THR A 113 -10.10 -13.12 6.26
N PRO A 114 -8.75 -13.17 6.39
CA PRO A 114 -8.01 -12.12 7.07
C PRO A 114 -7.77 -10.91 6.15
N ASN A 115 -7.25 -9.82 6.71
CA ASN A 115 -6.79 -8.64 5.96
C ASN A 115 -7.86 -8.07 5.01
N LEU A 116 -9.04 -7.73 5.54
CA LEU A 116 -10.08 -7.08 4.75
C LEU A 116 -9.86 -5.57 4.66
N GLY A 117 -10.26 -4.99 3.54
CA GLY A 117 -10.14 -3.56 3.34
C GLY A 117 -11.20 -2.96 2.42
N ILE A 118 -11.17 -1.64 2.34
CA ILE A 118 -12.03 -0.86 1.47
C ILE A 118 -11.15 0.05 0.64
N VAL A 119 -11.38 0.08 -0.67
CA VAL A 119 -10.71 1.01 -1.59
C VAL A 119 -11.73 2.01 -2.11
N THR A 120 -11.40 3.29 -2.09
CA THR A 120 -12.28 4.34 -2.60
C THR A 120 -11.93 4.67 -4.05
N GLY A 121 -12.92 4.52 -4.94
CA GLY A 121 -12.82 4.90 -6.34
C GLY A 121 -13.20 6.36 -6.59
N THR A 122 -12.66 6.92 -7.67
CA THR A 122 -13.09 8.19 -8.27
C THR A 122 -13.25 7.97 -9.78
N VAL A 123 -14.21 8.62 -10.43
CA VAL A 123 -14.52 8.46 -11.85
C VAL A 123 -13.27 8.68 -12.72
N PRO A 124 -12.47 9.76 -12.54
CA PRO A 124 -11.29 9.99 -13.37
C PRO A 124 -10.23 8.86 -13.26
N SER A 125 -10.04 8.31 -12.05
CA SER A 125 -9.09 7.21 -11.82
C SER A 125 -9.58 5.90 -12.43
N TYR A 126 -10.89 5.66 -12.40
CA TYR A 126 -11.49 4.48 -13.01
C TYR A 126 -11.48 4.55 -14.54
N GLU A 127 -11.78 5.71 -15.12
CA GLU A 127 -11.66 5.93 -16.56
C GLU A 127 -10.23 5.78 -17.06
N ALA A 128 -9.26 6.32 -16.32
CA ALA A 128 -7.85 6.14 -16.63
C ALA A 128 -7.43 4.66 -16.57
N PHE A 129 -7.96 3.91 -15.60
CA PHE A 129 -7.74 2.47 -15.50
C PHE A 129 -8.36 1.74 -16.70
N ALA A 130 -9.64 1.98 -17.02
CA ALA A 130 -10.32 1.36 -18.15
C ALA A 130 -9.61 1.64 -19.49
N ALA A 131 -9.15 2.87 -19.69
CA ALA A 131 -8.35 3.24 -20.86
C ALA A 131 -7.03 2.45 -20.91
N SER A 132 -6.35 2.26 -19.77
CA SER A 132 -5.10 1.47 -19.72
C SER A 132 -5.30 -0.02 -19.99
N GLU A 133 -6.48 -0.55 -19.67
CA GLU A 133 -6.89 -1.93 -19.97
C GLU A 133 -7.50 -2.09 -21.38
N GLY A 134 -7.63 -1.00 -22.14
CA GLY A 134 -8.24 -1.01 -23.48
C GLY A 134 -9.72 -1.40 -23.46
N SER A 135 -10.42 -1.18 -22.34
CA SER A 135 -11.84 -1.50 -22.18
C SER A 135 -12.71 -0.26 -21.96
N SER A 136 -14.02 -0.46 -21.99
CA SER A 136 -15.01 0.59 -21.71
C SER A 136 -15.19 0.73 -20.20
N PRO A 137 -15.24 1.96 -19.64
CA PRO A 137 -15.62 2.15 -18.24
C PRO A 137 -17.04 1.63 -17.92
N GLY A 138 -17.93 1.51 -18.92
CA GLY A 138 -19.26 0.95 -18.75
C GLY A 138 -19.33 -0.58 -18.63
N ASP A 139 -18.20 -1.29 -18.76
CA ASP A 139 -18.10 -2.73 -18.58
C ASP A 139 -17.96 -3.08 -17.08
N ALA A 140 -19.01 -3.69 -16.51
CA ALA A 140 -19.06 -4.05 -15.09
C ALA A 140 -17.94 -5.03 -14.67
N THR A 141 -17.39 -5.82 -15.60
CA THR A 141 -16.32 -6.78 -15.29
C THR A 141 -15.00 -6.10 -14.92
N LEU A 142 -14.84 -4.80 -15.17
CA LEU A 142 -13.68 -4.01 -14.78
C LEU A 142 -13.69 -3.59 -13.30
N LEU A 143 -14.87 -3.50 -12.67
CA LEU A 143 -14.99 -2.97 -11.30
C LEU A 143 -14.16 -3.78 -10.27
N PRO A 144 -14.18 -5.13 -10.27
CA PRO A 144 -13.34 -5.91 -9.36
C PRO A 144 -11.83 -5.80 -9.66
N GLN A 145 -11.47 -5.65 -10.95
CA GLN A 145 -10.07 -5.51 -11.37
C GLN A 145 -9.51 -4.16 -10.94
N TYR A 146 -10.32 -3.11 -11.05
CA TYR A 146 -10.00 -1.78 -10.55
C TYR A 146 -9.81 -1.78 -9.03
N ALA A 147 -10.72 -2.43 -8.29
CA ALA A 147 -10.60 -2.59 -6.84
C ALA A 147 -9.28 -3.28 -6.44
N THR A 148 -8.95 -4.37 -7.14
CA THR A 148 -7.70 -5.11 -6.95
C THR A 148 -6.48 -4.24 -7.23
N THR A 149 -6.52 -3.43 -8.29
CA THR A 149 -5.43 -2.50 -8.64
C THR A 149 -5.23 -1.42 -7.58
N LEU A 150 -6.32 -0.87 -7.03
CA LEU A 150 -6.23 0.09 -5.91
C LEU A 150 -5.64 -0.56 -4.66
N ALA A 151 -6.05 -1.79 -4.33
CA ALA A 151 -5.51 -2.53 -3.20
C ALA A 151 -4.02 -2.84 -3.40
N ALA A 152 -3.63 -3.25 -4.61
CA ALA A 152 -2.24 -3.50 -4.99
C ALA A 152 -1.35 -2.26 -4.85
N ARG A 153 -1.91 -1.07 -5.05
CA ARG A 153 -1.24 0.23 -4.86
C ARG A 153 -1.29 0.73 -3.41
N GLY A 154 -1.70 -0.10 -2.45
CA GLY A 154 -1.75 0.27 -1.03
C GLY A 154 -2.82 1.31 -0.69
N ARG A 155 -3.87 1.44 -1.51
CA ARG A 155 -4.94 2.43 -1.30
C ARG A 155 -6.07 1.92 -0.40
N ALA A 156 -5.98 0.69 0.07
CA ALA A 156 -7.00 0.09 0.91
C ALA A 156 -6.90 0.59 2.35
N VAL A 157 -8.05 0.98 2.91
CA VAL A 157 -8.23 1.25 4.33
C VAL A 157 -8.70 -0.02 5.02
N ALA A 158 -8.12 -0.35 6.18
CA ALA A 158 -8.45 -1.57 6.91
C ALA A 158 -9.92 -1.59 7.38
N TRP A 159 -10.53 -2.77 7.28
CA TRP A 159 -11.86 -3.06 7.85
C TRP A 159 -11.77 -4.27 8.79
N PRO A 160 -12.45 -4.26 9.96
CA PRO A 160 -13.24 -3.15 10.47
C PRO A 160 -12.35 -1.98 10.93
N PRO A 161 -12.84 -0.73 10.82
CA PRO A 161 -12.18 0.42 11.42
C PRO A 161 -11.92 0.22 12.92
N GLN A 162 -10.87 0.85 13.44
CA GLN A 162 -10.58 0.81 14.87
C GLN A 162 -11.74 1.35 15.71
N ARG A 163 -11.87 0.90 16.95
CA ARG A 163 -12.92 1.38 17.87
C ARG A 163 -12.86 2.91 17.98
N GLY A 164 -14.00 3.57 17.76
CA GLY A 164 -14.11 5.03 17.83
C GLY A 164 -13.67 5.76 16.56
N ALA A 165 -13.10 5.06 15.57
CA ALA A 165 -12.79 5.66 14.27
C ALA A 165 -14.08 6.04 13.51
N ALA A 166 -13.94 7.01 12.61
CA ALA A 166 -14.99 7.40 11.68
C ALA A 166 -15.41 6.22 10.80
N CYS A 167 -16.67 6.20 10.39
CA CYS A 167 -17.18 5.20 9.48
C CYS A 167 -16.56 5.37 8.09
N TRP A 168 -16.23 4.26 7.44
CA TRP A 168 -15.62 4.21 6.11
C TRP A 168 -16.49 4.83 5.01
N CYS A 169 -17.81 4.93 5.22
CA CYS A 169 -18.77 5.50 4.25
C CYS A 169 -18.74 7.03 4.17
N GLY A 170 -17.93 7.72 4.98
CA GLY A 170 -17.82 9.18 4.94
C GLY A 170 -18.96 9.95 5.64
N SER A 171 -19.84 9.29 6.39
CA SER A 171 -20.97 9.93 7.09
C SER A 171 -20.58 10.87 8.25
N GLY A 172 -19.30 10.88 8.65
CA GLY A 172 -18.80 11.61 9.81
C GLY A 172 -19.16 10.99 11.17
N GLN A 173 -20.06 10.01 11.21
CA GLN A 173 -20.36 9.23 12.42
C GLN A 173 -19.26 8.21 12.70
N THR A 174 -19.14 7.77 13.96
CA THR A 174 -18.24 6.65 14.29
C THR A 174 -18.73 5.35 13.65
N TYR A 175 -17.81 4.44 13.32
CA TYR A 175 -18.17 3.15 12.72
C TYR A 175 -19.23 2.41 13.55
N GLY A 176 -19.05 2.30 14.87
CA GLY A 176 -19.99 1.63 15.76
C GLY A 176 -21.39 2.26 15.85
N GLN A 177 -21.54 3.54 15.51
CA GLN A 177 -22.83 4.25 15.45
C GLN A 177 -23.44 4.24 14.04
N CYS A 178 -22.69 3.80 13.03
CA CYS A 178 -23.10 3.77 11.63
C CYS A 178 -23.25 2.30 11.17
N HIS A 179 -22.33 1.80 10.35
CA HIS A 179 -22.35 0.44 9.78
C HIS A 179 -21.85 -0.65 10.75
N GLY A 180 -21.19 -0.25 11.84
CA GLY A 180 -20.76 -1.12 12.92
C GLY A 180 -21.86 -1.45 13.94
N ARG A 181 -23.08 -0.90 13.79
CA ARG A 181 -24.23 -1.31 14.59
C ARG A 181 -24.56 -2.77 14.27
N THR A 182 -24.41 -3.64 15.26
CA THR A 182 -25.02 -4.96 15.20
C THR A 182 -26.53 -4.77 15.16
N ALA A 183 -27.17 -5.24 14.09
CA ALA A 183 -28.62 -5.45 14.08
C ALA A 183 -29.02 -6.47 15.16
#